data_AF-A0A949R3S8-F1
#
_entry.id   AF-A0A949R3S8-F1
#
_cell.length_a   1.000
_cell.length_b   1.000
_cell.length_c   1.000
_cell.angle_alpha   90.00
_cell.angle_beta   90.00
_cell.angle_gamma   90.00
#
_symmetry.space_group_name_H-M   'P 1'
#
loop_
_entity.id
_entity.type
_entity.pdbx_description
1 polymer ?
#
loop_
_entity_poly.entity_id
_entity_poly.type
_entity_poly.pdbx_seq_one_letter_code
_entity_poly.pdbx_strand_id
1 'polypeptide(L)'
;MASQSLSSAIVYGSDPLARGLGRLRVSPAAAGLFFLLAGALYTLILPYLWGLSFQINGDDLIYGFLILVVYPVSGYFYARQPRSILAAYESMKRYLRDEDQARVFHLDSIERIHARPIIWVIGLLFGLLGAGFGAVYSLQHYGEFWYSVNGFEIFLVQGARLLAFYCIGVCAARHIAASRALNKLFEHADLPLTLDADRLEIFRKIKNFALEFVGVSAVIALNLGIQPLFVEPPALEYAIYVALYFIVAPLSFFLPIWEAHRRMTRVKNEMLDRLHYDFQEESQRLRKKFGEASASYEKEAGNLERLERSIAAVSKALEWPFEGTTVYRLVVTVASPFLFILFEIFINIVSNLFVSN
;
A
#
# COMPACT_ATOMS: atom_id res chain seq x y z
N MET A 1 -20.69 26.97 -9.78
CA MET A 1 -20.80 25.49 -9.79
C MET A 1 -20.84 25.02 -8.35
N ALA A 2 -21.95 24.44 -7.88
CA ALA A 2 -22.06 23.93 -6.52
C ALA A 2 -20.95 22.88 -6.29
N SER A 3 -20.14 23.08 -5.25
CA SER A 3 -19.04 22.18 -4.93
C SER A 3 -19.59 20.82 -4.49
N GLN A 4 -19.69 19.85 -5.40
CA GLN A 4 -19.92 18.47 -5.01
C GLN A 4 -18.80 18.07 -4.03
N SER A 5 -19.19 17.78 -2.80
CA SER A 5 -18.27 17.42 -1.72
C SER A 5 -17.87 15.96 -1.90
N LEU A 6 -16.56 15.70 -1.91
CA LEU A 6 -16.04 14.34 -1.80
C LEU A 6 -16.57 13.71 -0.51
N SER A 7 -17.02 12.46 -0.57
CA SER A 7 -17.52 11.73 0.60
C SER A 7 -17.08 10.27 0.54
N SER A 8 -17.07 9.61 1.70
CA SER A 8 -16.72 8.19 1.78
C SER A 8 -17.67 7.29 0.96
N ALA A 9 -18.90 7.75 0.71
CA ALA A 9 -19.87 7.04 -0.11
C ALA A 9 -19.40 6.82 -1.56
N ILE A 10 -18.61 7.75 -2.10
CA ILE A 10 -18.00 7.62 -3.43
C ILE A 10 -17.06 6.42 -3.47
N VAL A 11 -16.22 6.27 -2.43
CA VAL A 11 -15.23 5.18 -2.33
C VAL A 11 -15.88 3.85 -1.93
N TYR A 12 -16.98 3.88 -1.16
CA TYR A 12 -17.80 2.70 -0.95
C TYR A 12 -18.35 2.16 -2.27
N GLY A 13 -18.67 3.06 -3.22
CA GLY A 13 -18.96 2.67 -4.59
C GLY A 13 -20.20 1.80 -4.65
N SER A 14 -20.14 0.66 -5.34
CA SER A 14 -21.22 -0.33 -5.43
C SER A 14 -21.14 -1.47 -4.41
N ASP A 15 -20.12 -1.48 -3.53
CA ASP A 15 -19.94 -2.55 -2.55
C ASP A 15 -21.08 -2.57 -1.50
N PRO A 16 -21.86 -3.66 -1.43
CA PRO A 16 -23.01 -3.75 -0.54
C PRO A 16 -22.60 -3.73 0.95
N LEU A 17 -21.50 -4.40 1.31
CA LEU A 17 -21.05 -4.49 2.70
C LEU A 17 -20.53 -3.13 3.18
N ALA A 18 -19.75 -2.44 2.37
CA ALA A 18 -19.24 -1.11 2.74
C ALA A 18 -20.35 -0.06 2.84
N ARG A 19 -21.36 -0.12 1.96
CA ARG A 19 -22.57 0.71 2.08
C ARG A 19 -23.32 0.43 3.37
N GLY A 20 -23.45 -0.84 3.75
CA GLY A 20 -24.05 -1.26 5.03
C GLY A 20 -23.30 -0.70 6.23
N LEU A 21 -21.96 -0.88 6.28
CA LEU A 21 -21.12 -0.33 7.34
C LEU A 21 -21.19 1.20 7.41
N GLY A 22 -21.25 1.88 6.27
CA GLY A 22 -21.40 3.33 6.19
C GLY A 22 -22.73 3.81 6.77
N ARG A 23 -23.84 3.10 6.48
CA ARG A 23 -25.17 3.41 7.05
C ARG A 23 -25.21 3.22 8.57
N LEU A 24 -24.59 2.14 9.05
CA LEU A 24 -24.49 1.82 10.47
C LEU A 24 -23.42 2.64 11.21
N ARG A 25 -22.64 3.47 10.49
CA ARG A 25 -21.53 4.28 11.02
C ARG A 25 -20.51 3.47 11.81
N VAL A 26 -20.24 2.25 11.38
CA VAL A 26 -19.29 1.35 12.06
C VAL A 26 -17.89 1.97 12.00
N SER A 27 -17.25 2.09 13.17
CA SER A 27 -15.87 2.59 13.24
C SER A 27 -14.89 1.49 12.79
N PRO A 28 -13.71 1.83 12.25
CA PRO A 28 -12.70 0.84 11.89
C PRO A 28 -12.31 -0.06 13.08
N ALA A 29 -12.20 0.53 14.27
CA ALA A 29 -11.93 -0.21 15.50
C ALA A 29 -13.04 -1.23 15.82
N ALA A 30 -14.32 -0.85 15.66
CA ALA A 30 -15.43 -1.76 15.86
C ALA A 30 -15.43 -2.91 14.84
N ALA A 31 -15.09 -2.65 13.58
CA ALA A 31 -14.97 -3.69 12.57
C ALA A 31 -13.84 -4.69 12.90
N GLY A 32 -12.65 -4.19 13.31
CA GLY A 32 -11.56 -5.07 13.74
C GLY A 32 -11.90 -5.86 15.01
N LEU A 33 -12.53 -5.21 15.98
CA LEU A 33 -12.94 -5.84 17.24
C LEU A 33 -14.02 -6.91 17.03
N PHE A 34 -14.93 -6.72 16.07
CA PHE A 34 -15.89 -7.76 15.68
C PHE A 34 -15.17 -9.06 15.25
N PHE A 35 -14.19 -8.95 14.36
CA PHE A 35 -13.40 -10.11 13.93
C PHE A 35 -12.55 -10.70 15.05
N LEU A 36 -12.01 -9.86 15.94
CA LEU A 36 -11.22 -10.33 17.08
C LEU A 36 -12.07 -11.14 18.06
N LEU A 37 -13.26 -10.61 18.40
CA LEU A 37 -14.19 -11.29 19.31
C LEU A 37 -14.77 -12.55 18.68
N ALA A 38 -15.15 -12.50 17.39
CA ALA A 38 -15.56 -13.70 16.66
C ALA A 38 -14.43 -14.73 16.62
N GLY A 39 -13.20 -14.28 16.37
CA GLY A 39 -12.02 -15.13 16.37
C GLY A 39 -11.79 -15.80 17.72
N ALA A 40 -11.75 -15.04 18.81
CA ALA A 40 -11.58 -15.58 20.16
C ALA A 40 -12.73 -16.52 20.57
N LEU A 41 -13.96 -16.22 20.14
CA LEU A 41 -15.10 -17.11 20.36
C LEU A 41 -14.89 -18.46 19.69
N TYR A 42 -14.48 -18.46 18.42
CA TYR A 42 -14.32 -19.69 17.64
C TYR A 42 -13.03 -20.44 17.98
N THR A 43 -11.92 -19.78 18.30
CA THR A 43 -10.64 -20.44 18.56
C THR A 43 -10.44 -20.87 20.01
N LEU A 44 -11.05 -20.16 20.99
CA LEU A 44 -10.80 -20.40 22.42
C LEU A 44 -12.04 -20.90 23.15
N ILE A 45 -13.18 -20.22 23.00
CA ILE A 45 -14.35 -20.47 23.84
C ILE A 45 -15.12 -21.71 23.36
N LEU A 46 -15.45 -21.79 22.07
CA LEU A 46 -16.24 -22.88 21.51
C LEU A 46 -15.53 -24.24 21.58
N PRO A 47 -14.22 -24.37 21.24
CA PRO A 47 -13.47 -25.62 21.39
C PRO A 47 -13.47 -26.12 22.84
N TYR A 48 -13.28 -25.20 23.80
CA TYR A 48 -13.34 -25.52 25.22
C TYR A 48 -14.70 -26.10 25.63
N LEU A 49 -15.81 -25.53 25.12
CA LEU A 49 -17.16 -26.03 25.38
C LEU A 49 -17.42 -27.42 24.78
N TRP A 50 -16.70 -27.81 23.72
CA TRP A 50 -16.74 -29.17 23.16
C TRP A 50 -15.77 -30.15 23.82
N GLY A 51 -15.10 -29.74 24.91
CA GLY A 51 -14.13 -30.59 25.59
C GLY A 51 -12.83 -30.78 24.82
N LEU A 52 -12.55 -29.91 23.84
CA LEU A 52 -11.32 -29.90 23.09
C LEU A 52 -10.42 -28.81 23.62
N SER A 53 -9.24 -29.20 24.09
CA SER A 53 -8.18 -28.24 24.31
C SER A 53 -7.61 -27.83 22.95
N PHE A 54 -7.49 -26.52 22.70
CA PHE A 54 -6.63 -26.00 21.64
C PHE A 54 -5.27 -26.70 21.73
N GLN A 55 -4.94 -27.53 20.73
CA GLN A 55 -3.67 -28.25 20.74
C GLN A 55 -2.59 -27.31 20.21
N ILE A 56 -1.43 -27.28 20.87
CA ILE A 56 -0.26 -26.54 20.40
C ILE A 56 0.42 -27.38 19.30
N ASN A 57 -0.33 -27.63 18.23
CA ASN A 57 0.15 -28.29 17.02
C ASN A 57 0.37 -27.22 15.94
N GLY A 58 1.31 -27.44 15.03
CA GLY A 58 1.73 -26.42 14.05
C GLY A 58 0.57 -25.83 13.24
N ASP A 59 -0.34 -26.68 12.75
CA ASP A 59 -1.50 -26.26 11.95
C ASP A 59 -2.52 -25.44 12.76
N ASP A 60 -2.81 -25.85 14.00
CA ASP A 60 -3.75 -25.15 14.89
C ASP A 60 -3.23 -23.75 15.26
N LEU A 61 -1.92 -23.61 15.46
CA LEU A 61 -1.27 -22.32 15.71
C LEU A 61 -1.34 -21.39 14.50
N ILE A 62 -1.08 -21.91 13.29
CA ILE A 62 -1.15 -21.13 12.04
C ILE A 62 -2.58 -20.64 11.80
N TYR A 63 -3.58 -21.53 11.93
CA TYR A 63 -4.99 -21.17 11.77
C TYR A 63 -5.46 -20.21 12.88
N GLY A 64 -5.02 -20.42 14.12
CA GLY A 64 -5.27 -19.52 15.23
C GLY A 64 -4.72 -18.12 14.98
N PHE A 65 -3.49 -18.02 14.48
CA PHE A 65 -2.87 -16.74 14.09
C PHE A 65 -3.65 -16.02 12.99
N LEU A 66 -4.05 -16.74 11.95
CA LEU A 66 -4.85 -16.20 10.85
C LEU A 66 -6.16 -15.58 11.38
N ILE A 67 -6.85 -16.29 12.26
CA ILE A 67 -8.14 -15.86 12.81
C ILE A 67 -7.97 -14.71 13.82
N LEU A 68 -6.97 -14.77 14.69
CA LEU A 68 -6.79 -13.80 15.79
C LEU A 68 -6.03 -12.54 15.38
N VAL A 69 -5.27 -12.57 14.29
CA VAL A 69 -4.44 -11.43 13.85
C VAL A 69 -4.86 -10.95 12.47
N VAL A 70 -4.87 -11.85 11.47
CA VAL A 70 -5.09 -11.44 10.07
C VAL A 70 -6.53 -10.98 9.85
N TYR A 71 -7.53 -11.68 10.39
CA TYR A 71 -8.94 -11.30 10.19
C TYR A 71 -9.30 -9.95 10.84
N PRO A 72 -8.92 -9.66 12.10
CA PRO A 72 -9.13 -8.34 12.70
C PRO A 72 -8.49 -7.21 11.91
N VAL A 73 -7.26 -7.40 11.45
CA VAL A 73 -6.56 -6.38 10.66
C VAL A 73 -7.24 -6.17 9.32
N SER A 74 -7.70 -7.25 8.68
CA SER A 74 -8.47 -7.18 7.42
C SER A 74 -9.78 -6.41 7.59
N GLY A 75 -10.54 -6.70 8.65
CA GLY A 75 -11.78 -5.99 8.97
C GLY A 75 -11.58 -4.52 9.32
N TYR A 76 -10.58 -4.23 10.17
CA TYR A 76 -10.18 -2.86 10.50
C TYR A 76 -9.81 -2.07 9.24
N PHE A 77 -8.93 -2.64 8.41
CA PHE A 77 -8.44 -1.97 7.22
C PHE A 77 -9.55 -1.76 6.19
N TYR A 78 -10.44 -2.74 6.01
CA TYR A 78 -11.60 -2.62 5.12
C TYR A 78 -12.49 -1.43 5.46
N ALA A 79 -12.75 -1.19 6.75
CA ALA A 79 -13.51 -0.02 7.19
C ALA A 79 -12.68 1.29 7.18
N ARG A 80 -11.35 1.21 7.37
CA ARG A 80 -10.43 2.37 7.42
C ARG A 80 -10.07 2.91 6.05
N GLN A 81 -9.83 2.02 5.07
CA GLN A 81 -9.23 2.33 3.76
C GLN A 81 -10.02 3.40 2.98
N PRO A 82 -11.37 3.41 2.97
CA PRO A 82 -12.12 4.44 2.26
C PRO A 82 -11.82 5.86 2.74
N ARG A 83 -11.50 6.03 4.03
CA ARG A 83 -11.11 7.34 4.59
C ARG A 83 -9.71 7.76 4.13
N SER A 84 -8.78 6.82 4.00
CA SER A 84 -7.42 7.09 3.52
C SER A 84 -7.41 7.44 2.03
N ILE A 85 -8.19 6.72 1.21
CA ILE A 85 -8.41 7.04 -0.20
C ILE A 85 -9.04 8.42 -0.35
N LEU A 86 -10.07 8.72 0.45
CA LEU A 86 -10.73 10.03 0.44
C LEU A 86 -9.76 11.16 0.78
N ALA A 87 -8.94 10.99 1.83
CA ALA A 87 -7.95 11.98 2.22
C ALA A 87 -6.91 12.27 1.12
N ALA A 88 -6.54 11.25 0.34
CA ALA A 88 -5.66 11.40 -0.82
C ALA A 88 -6.34 12.17 -1.97
N TYR A 89 -7.63 11.93 -2.23
CA TYR A 89 -8.37 12.72 -3.22
C TYR A 89 -8.62 14.15 -2.79
N GLU A 90 -8.90 14.38 -1.51
CA GLU A 90 -9.12 15.72 -0.97
C GLU A 90 -7.84 16.57 -0.95
N SER A 91 -6.69 15.96 -0.67
CA SER A 91 -5.41 16.67 -0.78
C SER A 91 -5.09 17.03 -2.23
N MET A 92 -5.34 16.12 -3.18
CA MET A 92 -5.18 16.39 -4.61
C MET A 92 -6.14 17.47 -5.11
N LYS A 93 -7.43 17.40 -4.71
CA LYS A 93 -8.43 18.41 -5.07
C LYS A 93 -8.05 19.80 -4.57
N ARG A 94 -7.53 19.91 -3.34
CA ARG A 94 -7.06 21.17 -2.77
C ARG A 94 -5.85 21.70 -3.53
N TYR A 95 -4.85 20.85 -3.76
CA TYR A 95 -3.67 21.21 -4.54
C TYR A 95 -4.03 21.77 -5.92
N LEU A 96 -4.83 21.02 -6.70
CA LEU A 96 -5.25 21.46 -8.04
C LEU A 96 -6.06 22.75 -8.03
N ARG A 97 -6.81 23.03 -6.97
CA ARG A 97 -7.55 24.30 -6.86
C ARG A 97 -6.60 25.46 -6.58
N ASP A 98 -5.64 25.26 -5.69
CA ASP A 98 -4.72 26.32 -5.25
C ASP A 98 -3.72 26.68 -6.37
N GLU A 99 -3.48 25.77 -7.33
CA GLU A 99 -2.66 25.99 -8.54
C GLU A 99 -3.48 26.40 -9.79
N ASP A 100 -4.75 26.80 -9.62
CA ASP A 100 -5.67 27.15 -10.72
C ASP A 100 -5.91 26.03 -11.77
N GLN A 101 -5.62 24.78 -11.41
CA GLN A 101 -5.79 23.57 -12.23
C GLN A 101 -7.07 22.78 -11.94
N ALA A 102 -8.08 23.42 -11.34
CA ALA A 102 -9.30 22.75 -10.88
C ALA A 102 -10.04 21.96 -11.98
N ARG A 103 -9.84 22.31 -13.26
CA ARG A 103 -10.42 21.62 -14.43
C ARG A 103 -9.92 20.19 -14.61
N VAL A 104 -8.73 19.86 -14.10
CA VAL A 104 -8.14 18.51 -14.13
C VAL A 104 -8.92 17.54 -13.23
N PHE A 105 -9.57 18.07 -12.19
CA PHE A 105 -10.27 17.25 -11.21
C PHE A 105 -11.67 16.84 -11.70
N HIS A 106 -11.77 15.66 -12.29
CA HIS A 106 -13.04 15.10 -12.77
C HIS A 106 -13.67 14.14 -11.75
N LEU A 107 -14.55 14.67 -10.90
CA LEU A 107 -15.26 13.88 -9.88
C LEU A 107 -16.02 12.68 -10.50
N ASP A 108 -16.73 12.91 -11.61
CA ASP A 108 -17.46 11.86 -12.33
C ASP A 108 -16.55 10.70 -12.81
N SER A 109 -15.26 10.97 -13.05
CA SER A 109 -14.31 9.92 -13.41
C SER A 109 -13.97 9.07 -12.19
N ILE A 110 -13.81 9.69 -11.01
CA ILE A 110 -13.52 9.00 -9.75
C ILE A 110 -14.74 8.16 -9.34
N GLU A 111 -15.94 8.73 -9.39
CA GLU A 111 -17.19 8.04 -9.07
C GLU A 111 -17.41 6.83 -9.97
N ARG A 112 -17.23 6.97 -11.29
CA ARG A 112 -17.36 5.85 -12.23
C ARG A 112 -16.36 4.73 -12.00
N ILE A 113 -15.15 5.04 -11.50
CA ILE A 113 -14.14 4.02 -11.20
C ILE A 113 -14.56 3.20 -9.98
N HIS A 114 -14.99 3.86 -8.89
CA HIS A 114 -15.40 3.18 -7.65
C HIS A 114 -16.80 2.55 -7.72
N ALA A 115 -17.67 3.03 -8.60
CA ALA A 115 -19.00 2.45 -8.80
C ALA A 115 -18.97 1.06 -9.48
N ARG A 116 -17.84 0.64 -10.06
CA ARG A 116 -17.76 -0.61 -10.83
C ARG A 116 -18.03 -1.84 -9.95
N PRO A 117 -18.98 -2.71 -10.30
CA PRO A 117 -19.31 -3.89 -9.50
C PRO A 117 -18.13 -4.87 -9.40
N ILE A 118 -17.20 -4.82 -10.35
CA ILE A 118 -16.00 -5.66 -10.35
C ILE A 118 -15.21 -5.58 -9.03
N ILE A 119 -15.27 -4.44 -8.32
CA ILE A 119 -14.56 -4.25 -7.05
C ILE A 119 -15.04 -5.24 -5.98
N TRP A 120 -16.35 -5.35 -5.78
CA TRP A 120 -16.91 -6.26 -4.78
C TRP A 120 -17.01 -7.71 -5.30
N VAL A 121 -17.12 -7.90 -6.63
CA VAL A 121 -17.07 -9.23 -7.25
C VAL A 121 -15.68 -9.87 -7.05
N ILE A 122 -14.59 -9.13 -7.20
CA ILE A 122 -13.23 -9.63 -6.89
C ILE A 122 -13.15 -10.03 -5.42
N GLY A 123 -13.68 -9.21 -4.51
CA GLY A 123 -13.79 -9.55 -3.09
C GLY A 123 -14.54 -10.85 -2.85
N LEU A 124 -15.71 -11.00 -3.47
CA LEU A 124 -16.53 -12.21 -3.34
C LEU A 124 -15.79 -13.45 -3.87
N LEU A 125 -15.11 -13.35 -5.01
CA LEU A 125 -14.31 -14.46 -5.55
C LEU A 125 -13.18 -14.84 -4.59
N PHE A 126 -12.46 -13.87 -4.01
CA PHE A 126 -11.44 -14.12 -2.99
C PHE A 126 -12.02 -14.81 -1.76
N GLY A 127 -13.17 -14.33 -1.28
CA GLY A 127 -13.90 -14.91 -0.15
C GLY A 127 -14.32 -16.36 -0.41
N LEU A 128 -14.94 -16.62 -1.56
CA LEU A 128 -15.41 -17.95 -1.96
C LEU A 128 -14.25 -18.92 -2.18
N LEU A 129 -13.14 -18.49 -2.79
CA LEU A 129 -11.95 -19.33 -2.94
C LEU A 129 -11.34 -19.66 -1.58
N GLY A 130 -11.12 -18.66 -0.72
CA GLY A 130 -10.54 -18.86 0.61
C GLY A 130 -11.38 -19.79 1.48
N ALA A 131 -12.69 -19.55 1.56
CA ALA A 131 -13.61 -20.39 2.32
C ALA A 131 -13.84 -21.76 1.68
N GLY A 132 -13.85 -21.85 0.35
CA GLY A 132 -14.03 -23.09 -0.39
C GLY A 132 -12.86 -24.06 -0.16
N PHE A 133 -11.62 -23.58 -0.33
CA PHE A 133 -10.43 -24.38 -0.02
C PHE A 133 -10.39 -24.77 1.46
N GLY A 134 -10.71 -23.83 2.36
CA GLY A 134 -10.78 -24.11 3.79
C GLY A 134 -11.83 -25.17 4.14
N ALA A 135 -13.03 -25.10 3.56
CA ALA A 135 -14.10 -26.05 3.81
C ALA A 135 -13.74 -27.45 3.28
N VAL A 136 -13.17 -27.56 2.08
CA VAL A 136 -12.70 -28.84 1.53
C VAL A 136 -11.63 -29.44 2.44
N TYR A 137 -10.65 -28.64 2.88
CA TYR A 137 -9.60 -29.09 3.78
C TYR A 137 -10.16 -29.57 5.13
N SER A 138 -11.08 -28.80 5.74
CA SER A 138 -11.75 -29.18 7.00
C SER A 138 -12.61 -30.44 6.86
N LEU A 139 -13.24 -30.68 5.70
CA LEU A 139 -14.02 -31.89 5.45
C LEU A 139 -13.13 -33.12 5.23
N GLN A 140 -11.96 -32.94 4.61
CA GLN A 140 -10.98 -34.02 4.43
C GLN A 140 -10.35 -34.46 5.75
N HIS A 141 -10.13 -33.51 6.67
CA HIS A 141 -9.53 -33.74 7.99
C HIS A 141 -10.57 -33.58 9.10
N TYR A 142 -11.76 -34.16 8.89
CA TYR A 142 -12.89 -34.00 9.80
C TYR A 142 -12.61 -34.67 11.16
N GLY A 143 -12.76 -33.91 12.25
CA GLY A 143 -12.45 -34.37 13.60
C GLY A 143 -10.97 -34.35 13.99
N GLU A 144 -10.07 -33.99 13.07
CA GLU A 144 -8.63 -33.93 13.34
C GLU A 144 -8.19 -32.61 13.99
N PHE A 145 -8.84 -31.50 13.66
CA PHE A 145 -8.53 -30.17 14.16
C PHE A 145 -9.72 -29.55 14.88
N TRP A 146 -9.49 -28.61 15.80
CA TRP A 146 -10.58 -27.98 16.56
C TRP A 146 -11.64 -27.32 15.65
N TYR A 147 -11.21 -26.76 14.52
CA TYR A 147 -12.08 -26.08 13.54
C TYR A 147 -12.78 -27.04 12.56
N SER A 148 -12.54 -28.35 12.67
CA SER A 148 -13.16 -29.39 11.84
C SER A 148 -13.94 -30.45 12.64
N VAL A 149 -14.16 -30.21 13.94
CA VAL A 149 -14.79 -31.17 14.87
C VAL A 149 -16.23 -31.50 14.52
N ASN A 150 -16.96 -30.48 14.05
CA ASN A 150 -18.35 -30.62 13.69
C ASN A 150 -18.70 -29.68 12.54
N GLY A 151 -19.80 -29.98 11.84
CA GLY A 151 -20.25 -29.15 10.72
C GLY A 151 -20.59 -27.70 11.09
N PHE A 152 -20.94 -27.44 12.36
CA PHE A 152 -21.22 -26.09 12.84
C PHE A 152 -19.94 -25.25 12.97
N GLU A 153 -18.85 -25.81 13.49
CA GLU A 153 -17.53 -25.17 13.51
C GLU A 153 -17.01 -24.87 12.13
N ILE A 154 -17.10 -25.85 11.23
CA ILE A 154 -16.68 -25.67 9.84
C ILE A 154 -17.48 -24.51 9.23
N PHE A 155 -18.79 -24.44 9.45
CA PHE A 155 -19.60 -23.34 8.94
C PHE A 155 -19.17 -21.98 9.52
N LEU A 156 -18.95 -21.89 10.83
CA LEU A 156 -18.55 -20.63 11.49
C LEU A 156 -17.17 -20.15 11.06
N VAL A 157 -16.16 -21.02 11.15
CA VAL A 157 -14.76 -20.69 10.83
C VAL A 157 -14.62 -20.34 9.35
N GLN A 158 -15.23 -21.12 8.46
CA GLN A 158 -15.17 -20.83 7.03
C GLN A 158 -16.05 -19.64 6.62
N GLY A 159 -17.14 -19.37 7.35
CA GLY A 159 -17.92 -18.13 7.21
C GLY A 159 -17.11 -16.89 7.58
N ALA A 160 -16.37 -16.94 8.69
CA ALA A 160 -15.44 -15.88 9.08
C ALA A 160 -14.30 -15.71 8.06
N ARG A 161 -13.76 -16.83 7.55
CA ARG A 161 -12.75 -16.83 6.46
C ARG A 161 -13.28 -16.16 5.21
N LEU A 162 -14.50 -16.49 4.78
CA LEU A 162 -15.15 -15.88 3.63
C LEU A 162 -15.20 -14.36 3.78
N LEU A 163 -15.66 -13.89 4.94
CA LEU A 163 -15.80 -12.45 5.20
C LEU A 163 -14.44 -11.74 5.26
N ALA A 164 -13.43 -12.34 5.89
CA ALA A 164 -12.09 -11.77 5.97
C ALA A 164 -11.41 -11.70 4.59
N PHE A 165 -11.46 -12.78 3.81
CA PHE A 165 -10.90 -12.81 2.46
C PHE A 165 -11.68 -11.90 1.49
N TYR A 166 -12.99 -11.76 1.68
CA TYR A 166 -13.78 -10.73 1.01
C TYR A 166 -13.23 -9.33 1.28
N CYS A 167 -13.01 -8.98 2.55
CA CYS A 167 -12.43 -7.71 2.95
C CYS A 167 -11.06 -7.47 2.29
N ILE A 168 -10.17 -8.47 2.30
CA ILE A 168 -8.85 -8.39 1.65
C ILE A 168 -8.99 -8.13 0.14
N GLY A 169 -9.82 -8.92 -0.56
CA GLY A 169 -10.01 -8.80 -2.00
C GLY A 169 -10.62 -7.45 -2.41
N VAL A 170 -11.61 -6.95 -1.67
CA VAL A 170 -12.15 -5.61 -1.90
C VAL A 170 -11.11 -4.53 -1.64
N CYS A 171 -10.32 -4.64 -0.57
CA CYS A 171 -9.25 -3.70 -0.27
C CYS A 171 -8.22 -3.63 -1.41
N ALA A 172 -7.80 -4.78 -1.94
CA ALA A 172 -6.89 -4.83 -3.08
C ALA A 172 -7.50 -4.20 -4.34
N ALA A 173 -8.77 -4.51 -4.66
CA ALA A 173 -9.46 -3.95 -5.81
C ALA A 173 -9.66 -2.42 -5.68
N ARG A 174 -10.02 -1.93 -4.50
CA ARG A 174 -10.11 -0.49 -4.19
C ARG A 174 -8.76 0.20 -4.28
N HIS A 175 -7.70 -0.45 -3.83
CA HIS A 175 -6.33 0.08 -3.93
C HIS A 175 -5.97 0.33 -5.40
N ILE A 176 -6.16 -0.69 -6.25
CA ILE A 176 -5.91 -0.59 -7.70
C ILE A 176 -6.79 0.49 -8.34
N ALA A 177 -8.08 0.54 -7.99
CA ALA A 177 -9.01 1.55 -8.49
C ALA A 177 -8.56 2.96 -8.09
N ALA A 178 -8.14 3.14 -6.84
CA ALA A 178 -7.64 4.41 -6.33
C ALA A 178 -6.34 4.83 -7.00
N SER A 179 -5.39 3.92 -7.16
CA SER A 179 -4.13 4.18 -7.88
C SER A 179 -4.37 4.60 -9.32
N ARG A 180 -5.29 3.93 -10.04
CA ARG A 180 -5.63 4.33 -11.42
C ARG A 180 -6.22 5.72 -11.49
N ALA A 181 -7.12 6.06 -10.56
CA ALA A 181 -7.71 7.40 -10.50
C ALA A 181 -6.66 8.47 -10.17
N LEU A 182 -5.76 8.21 -9.22
CA LEU A 182 -4.67 9.12 -8.85
C LEU A 182 -3.70 9.32 -10.02
N ASN A 183 -3.25 8.25 -10.67
CA ASN A 183 -2.35 8.34 -11.81
C ASN A 183 -2.95 9.18 -12.96
N LYS A 184 -4.24 9.02 -13.25
CA LYS A 184 -4.92 9.83 -14.27
C LYS A 184 -4.95 11.32 -13.92
N LEU A 185 -5.10 11.65 -12.63
CA LEU A 185 -5.03 13.04 -12.16
C LEU A 185 -3.60 13.59 -12.29
N PHE A 186 -2.59 12.80 -11.91
CA PHE A 186 -1.19 13.20 -11.99
C PHE A 186 -0.68 13.38 -13.41
N GLU A 187 -1.17 12.60 -14.37
CA GLU A 187 -0.81 12.72 -15.78
C GLU A 187 -1.05 14.14 -16.34
N HIS A 188 -2.07 14.83 -15.82
CA HIS A 188 -2.53 16.13 -16.30
C HIS A 188 -2.26 17.27 -15.31
N ALA A 189 -1.65 16.97 -14.15
CA ALA A 189 -1.31 17.95 -13.14
C ALA A 189 0.13 18.44 -13.34
N ASP A 190 0.35 19.73 -13.11
CA ASP A 190 1.71 20.23 -12.97
C ASP A 190 2.13 20.07 -11.52
N LEU A 191 3.18 19.28 -11.31
CA LEU A 191 3.72 19.01 -9.98
C LEU A 191 4.95 19.88 -9.73
N PRO A 192 5.10 20.44 -8.53
CA PRO A 192 6.21 21.32 -8.23
C PRO A 192 7.47 20.48 -8.02
N LEU A 193 8.60 20.93 -8.56
CA LEU A 193 9.91 20.42 -8.18
C LEU A 193 10.27 20.99 -6.81
N THR A 194 10.43 20.11 -5.82
CA THR A 194 10.74 20.49 -4.45
C THR A 194 11.90 19.65 -3.92
N LEU A 195 12.72 20.25 -3.05
CA LEU A 195 13.78 19.56 -2.33
C LEU A 195 13.23 18.63 -1.23
N ASP A 196 12.00 18.87 -0.78
CA ASP A 196 11.30 18.11 0.25
C ASP A 196 9.83 17.99 -0.15
N ALA A 197 9.50 16.89 -0.82
CA ALA A 197 8.15 16.62 -1.32
C ALA A 197 7.18 16.33 -0.16
N ASP A 198 7.68 15.74 0.92
CA ASP A 198 6.90 15.40 2.12
C ASP A 198 6.29 16.60 2.85
N ARG A 199 6.85 17.81 2.66
CA ARG A 199 6.26 19.06 3.17
C ARG A 199 4.91 19.37 2.54
N LEU A 200 4.70 18.94 1.30
CA LEU A 200 3.43 19.15 0.61
C LEU A 200 2.42 18.09 1.06
N GLU A 201 1.24 18.57 1.46
CA GLU A 201 0.21 17.68 2.02
C GLU A 201 -0.22 16.59 1.03
N ILE A 202 -0.26 16.90 -0.26
CA ILE A 202 -0.60 15.96 -1.34
C ILE A 202 0.28 14.71 -1.30
N PHE A 203 1.59 14.88 -1.35
CA PHE A 203 2.56 13.79 -1.38
C PHE A 203 2.51 12.99 -0.08
N ARG A 204 2.44 13.67 1.08
CA ARG A 204 2.33 13.00 2.37
C ARG A 204 1.08 12.11 2.48
N LYS A 205 -0.10 12.61 2.07
CA LYS A 205 -1.36 11.84 2.16
C LYS A 205 -1.36 10.63 1.23
N ILE A 206 -0.84 10.78 0.01
CA ILE A 206 -0.77 9.69 -0.97
C ILE A 206 0.26 8.65 -0.56
N LYS A 207 1.43 9.09 -0.05
CA LYS A 207 2.44 8.18 0.52
C LYS A 207 1.88 7.38 1.68
N ASN A 208 1.20 8.03 2.63
CA ASN A 208 0.61 7.35 3.78
C ASN A 208 -0.44 6.34 3.35
N PHE A 209 -1.28 6.66 2.36
CA PHE A 209 -2.22 5.72 1.76
C PHE A 209 -1.51 4.48 1.19
N ALA A 210 -0.41 4.66 0.44
CA ALA A 210 0.37 3.57 -0.10
C ALA A 210 1.04 2.70 1.00
N LEU A 211 1.66 3.35 1.99
CA LEU A 211 2.32 2.68 3.12
C LEU A 211 1.33 1.92 4.02
N GLU A 212 0.14 2.46 4.25
CA GLU A 212 -0.92 1.77 5.02
C GLU A 212 -1.27 0.41 4.37
N PHE A 213 -1.37 0.36 3.04
CA PHE A 213 -1.64 -0.89 2.32
C PHE A 213 -0.47 -1.88 2.44
N VAL A 214 0.77 -1.42 2.30
CA VAL A 214 1.97 -2.26 2.49
C VAL A 214 2.04 -2.81 3.91
N GLY A 215 1.77 -1.99 4.93
CA GLY A 215 1.77 -2.41 6.33
C GLY A 215 0.77 -3.52 6.61
N VAL A 216 -0.45 -3.41 6.06
CA VAL A 216 -1.46 -4.48 6.17
C VAL A 216 -1.04 -5.73 5.40
N SER A 217 -0.43 -5.56 4.23
CA SER A 217 0.10 -6.68 3.44
C SER A 217 1.21 -7.42 4.19
N ALA A 218 2.05 -6.71 4.94
CA ALA A 218 3.07 -7.31 5.79
C ALA A 218 2.44 -8.13 6.94
N VAL A 219 1.35 -7.64 7.56
CA VAL A 219 0.63 -8.42 8.59
C VAL A 219 0.03 -9.70 8.01
N ILE A 220 -0.54 -9.64 6.81
CA ILE A 220 -1.04 -10.84 6.12
C ILE A 220 0.13 -11.80 5.82
N ALA A 221 1.26 -11.26 5.36
CA ALA A 221 2.46 -12.04 5.03
C ALA A 221 3.22 -12.58 6.24
N LEU A 222 2.95 -12.11 7.47
CA LEU A 222 3.47 -12.76 8.69
C LEU A 222 3.06 -14.23 8.75
N ASN A 223 1.88 -14.57 8.22
CA ASN A 223 1.46 -15.96 8.12
C ASN A 223 2.42 -16.78 7.25
N LEU A 224 2.94 -16.20 6.15
CA LEU A 224 3.93 -16.85 5.29
C LEU A 224 5.27 -16.97 6.03
N GLY A 225 5.74 -15.91 6.68
CA GLY A 225 7.03 -15.93 7.37
C GLY A 225 7.07 -16.80 8.63
N ILE A 226 5.92 -17.05 9.26
CA ILE A 226 5.81 -17.88 10.46
C ILE A 226 5.60 -19.35 10.10
N GLN A 227 4.94 -19.66 8.99
CA GLN A 227 4.57 -21.03 8.61
C GLN A 227 5.74 -22.05 8.68
N PRO A 228 6.94 -21.78 8.14
CA PRO A 228 8.06 -22.73 8.18
C PRO A 228 8.60 -23.04 9.58
N LEU A 229 8.29 -22.20 10.58
CA LEU A 229 8.72 -22.44 11.97
C LEU A 229 7.88 -23.50 12.68
N PHE A 230 6.70 -23.82 12.13
CA PHE A 230 5.71 -24.67 12.79
C PHE A 230 5.31 -25.89 11.96
N VAL A 231 5.35 -25.78 10.64
CA VAL A 231 4.95 -26.84 9.69
C VAL A 231 5.91 -26.79 8.51
N GLU A 232 6.24 -27.94 7.92
CA GLU A 232 6.97 -28.00 6.66
C GLU A 232 6.02 -27.72 5.49
N PRO A 233 6.01 -26.51 4.89
CA PRO A 233 5.10 -26.22 3.81
C PRO A 233 5.58 -26.91 2.51
N PRO A 234 4.68 -27.23 1.59
CA PRO A 234 5.07 -27.68 0.25
C PRO A 234 5.99 -26.64 -0.42
N ALA A 235 7.26 -27.01 -0.64
CA ALA A 235 8.32 -26.06 -0.98
C ALA A 235 8.02 -25.19 -2.21
N LEU A 236 7.42 -25.80 -3.25
CA LEU A 236 7.09 -25.09 -4.49
C LEU A 236 5.97 -24.06 -4.29
N GLU A 237 4.88 -24.44 -3.62
CA GLU A 237 3.74 -23.57 -3.36
C GLU A 237 4.14 -22.40 -2.46
N TYR A 238 4.87 -22.70 -1.39
CA TYR A 238 5.41 -21.70 -0.48
C TYR A 238 6.30 -20.68 -1.22
N ALA A 239 7.25 -21.16 -2.03
CA ALA A 239 8.13 -20.30 -2.81
C ALA A 239 7.36 -19.38 -3.77
N ILE A 240 6.29 -19.87 -4.41
CA ILE A 240 5.43 -19.07 -5.29
C ILE A 240 4.72 -17.96 -4.49
N TYR A 241 4.14 -18.26 -3.32
CA TYR A 241 3.47 -17.25 -2.50
C TYR A 241 4.43 -16.19 -1.95
N VAL A 242 5.61 -16.61 -1.49
CA VAL A 242 6.66 -15.69 -1.03
C VAL A 242 7.12 -14.79 -2.18
N ALA A 243 7.42 -15.36 -3.36
CA ALA A 243 7.81 -14.58 -4.53
C ALA A 243 6.72 -13.58 -4.95
N LEU A 244 5.46 -14.03 -4.98
CA LEU A 244 4.32 -13.16 -5.30
C LEU A 244 4.21 -12.00 -4.30
N TYR A 245 4.40 -12.25 -3.01
CA TYR A 245 4.41 -11.20 -1.99
C TYR A 245 5.52 -10.17 -2.21
N PHE A 246 6.75 -10.61 -2.45
CA PHE A 246 7.90 -9.73 -2.71
C PHE A 246 7.75 -8.92 -4.01
N ILE A 247 6.87 -9.33 -4.92
CA ILE A 247 6.50 -8.57 -6.13
C ILE A 247 5.33 -7.61 -5.84
N VAL A 248 4.24 -8.13 -5.28
CA VAL A 248 2.99 -7.39 -5.11
C VAL A 248 3.12 -6.30 -4.06
N ALA A 249 3.83 -6.52 -2.96
CA ALA A 249 3.94 -5.53 -1.89
C ALA A 249 4.67 -4.26 -2.36
N PRO A 250 5.87 -4.32 -2.99
CA PRO A 250 6.50 -3.14 -3.59
C PRO A 250 5.65 -2.51 -4.69
N LEU A 251 5.06 -3.32 -5.59
CA LEU A 251 4.20 -2.77 -6.65
C LEU A 251 3.01 -2.00 -6.08
N SER A 252 2.40 -2.47 -4.99
CA SER A 252 1.28 -1.79 -4.34
C SER A 252 1.67 -0.41 -3.79
N PHE A 253 2.93 -0.24 -3.37
CA PHE A 253 3.45 1.05 -2.95
C PHE A 253 3.64 2.00 -4.13
N PHE A 254 4.28 1.52 -5.21
CA PHE A 254 4.61 2.36 -6.36
C PHE A 254 3.41 2.66 -7.28
N LEU A 255 2.41 1.79 -7.32
CA LEU A 255 1.27 1.92 -8.22
C LEU A 255 0.53 3.26 -8.13
N PRO A 256 0.14 3.78 -6.94
CA PRO A 256 -0.57 5.07 -6.84
C PRO A 256 0.28 6.32 -7.10
N ILE A 257 1.59 6.17 -7.19
CA ILE A 257 2.56 7.27 -7.22
C ILE A 257 3.40 7.29 -8.49
N TRP A 258 3.25 6.26 -9.32
CA TRP A 258 4.03 6.04 -10.53
C TRP A 258 3.97 7.22 -11.49
N GLU A 259 2.77 7.74 -11.77
CA GLU A 259 2.64 8.82 -12.75
C GLU A 259 3.14 10.16 -12.21
N ALA A 260 2.99 10.40 -10.89
CA ALA A 260 3.58 11.56 -10.24
C ALA A 260 5.11 11.57 -10.39
N HIS A 261 5.75 10.41 -10.16
CA HIS A 261 7.18 10.25 -10.36
C HIS A 261 7.59 10.56 -11.80
N ARG A 262 6.93 9.95 -12.80
CA ARG A 262 7.24 10.19 -14.22
C ARG A 262 7.08 11.66 -14.62
N ARG A 263 6.03 12.33 -14.12
CA ARG A 263 5.79 13.75 -14.39
C ARG A 263 6.89 14.61 -13.79
N MET A 264 7.27 14.38 -12.55
CA MET A 264 8.36 15.12 -11.89
C MET A 264 9.70 14.93 -12.60
N THR A 265 10.07 13.69 -12.98
CA THR A 265 11.30 13.43 -13.73
C THR A 265 11.30 14.15 -15.09
N ARG A 266 10.15 14.16 -15.80
CA ARG A 266 10.02 14.90 -17.06
C ARG A 266 10.20 16.41 -16.86
N VAL A 267 9.49 16.99 -15.90
CA VAL A 267 9.58 18.43 -15.60
C VAL A 267 11.00 18.82 -15.18
N LYS A 268 11.68 17.97 -14.39
CA LYS A 268 13.09 18.17 -14.01
C LYS A 268 14.01 18.18 -15.23
N ASN A 269 13.89 17.20 -16.12
CA ASN A 269 14.74 17.12 -17.31
C ASN A 269 14.49 18.30 -18.26
N GLU A 270 13.22 18.64 -18.52
CA GLU A 270 12.87 19.81 -19.35
C GLU A 270 13.41 21.12 -18.77
N MET A 271 13.39 21.27 -17.43
CA MET A 271 13.92 22.45 -16.76
C MET A 271 15.45 22.49 -16.79
N LEU A 272 16.12 21.35 -16.60
CA LEU A 272 17.58 21.25 -16.73
C LEU A 272 18.04 21.55 -18.16
N ASP A 273 17.35 21.02 -19.18
CA ASP A 273 17.68 21.27 -20.58
C ASP A 273 17.58 22.76 -20.92
N ARG A 274 16.51 23.44 -20.46
CA ARG A 274 16.36 24.90 -20.63
C ARG A 274 17.46 25.68 -19.91
N LEU A 275 17.74 25.35 -18.65
CA LEU A 275 18.78 26.04 -17.88
C LEU A 275 20.18 25.83 -18.48
N HIS A 276 20.47 24.63 -19.01
CA HIS A 276 21.73 24.36 -19.70
C HIS A 276 21.83 25.13 -21.01
N TYR A 277 20.75 25.23 -21.77
CA TYR A 277 20.71 26.05 -22.98
C TYR A 277 20.96 27.54 -22.65
N ASP A 278 20.25 28.08 -21.67
CA ASP A 278 20.42 29.48 -21.23
C ASP A 278 21.86 29.74 -20.71
N PHE A 279 22.43 28.78 -19.98
CA PHE A 279 23.81 28.86 -19.51
C PHE A 279 24.82 28.86 -20.66
N GLN A 280 24.63 28.02 -21.67
CA GLN A 280 25.49 27.98 -22.85
C GLN A 280 25.40 29.28 -23.66
N GLU A 281 24.19 29.81 -23.86
CA GLU A 281 23.98 31.06 -24.57
C GLU A 281 24.64 32.24 -23.84
N GLU A 282 24.43 32.35 -22.53
CA GLU A 282 25.00 33.44 -21.73
C GLU A 282 26.52 33.30 -21.60
N SER A 283 27.06 32.07 -21.50
CA SER A 283 28.51 31.81 -21.54
C SER A 283 29.15 32.26 -22.85
N GLN A 284 28.50 31.99 -23.99
CA GLN A 284 28.98 32.43 -25.31
C GLN A 284 28.94 33.95 -25.46
N ARG A 285 27.91 34.61 -24.92
CA ARG A 285 27.81 36.09 -24.89
C ARG A 285 28.92 36.70 -24.04
N LEU A 286 29.16 36.17 -22.84
CA LEU A 286 30.22 36.62 -21.95
C LEU A 286 31.61 36.47 -22.60
N ARG A 287 31.86 35.33 -23.28
CA ARG A 287 33.13 35.07 -23.99
C ARG A 287 33.37 36.06 -25.14
N LYS A 288 32.32 36.51 -25.83
CA LYS A 288 32.44 37.52 -26.90
C LYS A 288 32.80 38.91 -26.38
N LYS A 289 32.47 39.22 -25.13
CA LYS A 289 32.78 40.51 -24.46
C LYS A 289 34.04 40.45 -23.59
N PHE A 290 34.76 39.33 -23.62
CA PHE A 290 35.92 39.09 -22.78
C PHE A 290 37.06 40.04 -23.19
N GLY A 291 37.45 40.94 -22.28
CA GLY A 291 38.45 41.98 -22.53
C GLY A 291 37.90 43.42 -22.57
N GLU A 292 36.57 43.60 -22.60
CA GLU A 292 35.93 44.90 -22.48
C GLU A 292 35.69 45.24 -21.00
N ALA A 293 36.47 46.17 -20.44
CA ALA A 293 36.29 46.65 -19.06
C ALA A 293 34.99 47.47 -18.95
N SER A 294 33.87 46.81 -18.65
CA SER A 294 32.58 47.48 -18.47
C SER A 294 31.73 46.83 -17.37
N ALA A 295 30.90 47.63 -16.70
CA ALA A 295 29.91 47.17 -15.73
C ALA A 295 28.89 46.14 -16.31
N SER A 296 28.82 46.02 -17.64
CA SER A 296 28.02 44.99 -18.32
C SER A 296 28.60 43.59 -18.10
N TYR A 297 29.92 43.44 -17.99
CA TYR A 297 30.59 42.15 -17.82
C TYR A 297 30.34 41.54 -16.44
N GLU A 298 30.42 42.35 -15.38
CA GLU A 298 30.12 41.90 -14.01
C GLU A 298 28.66 41.44 -13.86
N LYS A 299 27.72 42.12 -14.51
CA LYS A 299 26.30 41.76 -14.49
C LYS A 299 26.03 40.43 -15.19
N GLU A 300 26.65 40.18 -16.34
CA GLU A 300 26.50 38.92 -17.08
C GLU A 300 27.19 37.75 -16.36
N ALA A 301 28.36 37.99 -15.75
CA ALA A 301 29.01 36.99 -14.89
C ALA A 301 28.14 36.61 -13.68
N GLY A 302 27.48 37.59 -13.04
CA GLY A 302 26.54 37.35 -11.95
C GLY A 302 25.27 36.59 -12.38
N ASN A 303 24.79 36.79 -13.62
CA ASN A 303 23.71 35.99 -14.19
C ASN A 303 24.14 34.53 -14.40
N LEU A 304 25.37 34.31 -14.88
CA LEU A 304 25.93 32.98 -15.07
C LEU A 304 26.02 32.20 -13.75
N GLU A 305 26.49 32.85 -12.68
CA GLU A 305 26.55 32.24 -11.35
C GLU A 305 25.14 31.90 -10.81
N ARG A 306 24.14 32.76 -11.08
CA ARG A 306 22.73 32.46 -10.73
C ARG A 306 22.19 31.26 -11.50
N LEU A 307 22.52 31.13 -12.78
CA LEU A 307 22.15 29.97 -13.60
C LEU A 307 22.82 28.70 -13.08
N GLU A 308 24.11 28.74 -12.75
CA GLU A 308 24.83 27.60 -12.17
C GLU A 308 24.21 27.16 -10.83
N ARG A 309 23.90 28.11 -9.94
CA ARG A 309 23.19 27.83 -8.68
C ARG A 309 21.80 27.23 -8.94
N SER A 310 21.09 27.69 -9.96
CA SER A 310 19.77 27.17 -10.33
C SER A 310 19.85 25.74 -10.86
N ILE A 311 20.82 25.45 -11.74
CA ILE A 311 21.12 24.09 -12.22
C ILE A 311 21.48 23.17 -11.05
N ALA A 312 22.32 23.63 -10.13
CA ALA A 312 22.68 22.86 -8.93
C ALA A 312 21.48 22.61 -7.99
N ALA A 313 20.54 23.55 -7.91
CA ALA A 313 19.33 23.37 -7.11
C ALA A 313 18.35 22.39 -7.76
N VAL A 314 18.09 22.51 -9.06
CA VAL A 314 17.19 21.62 -9.81
C VAL A 314 17.75 20.21 -9.92
N SER A 315 19.06 20.05 -10.10
CA SER A 315 19.70 18.73 -10.14
C SER A 315 19.59 18.00 -8.80
N LYS A 316 19.65 18.74 -7.68
CA LYS A 316 19.46 18.23 -6.31
C LYS A 316 17.99 18.05 -5.91
N ALA A 317 17.03 18.54 -6.68
CA ALA A 317 15.62 18.30 -6.41
C ALA A 317 15.34 16.80 -6.46
N LEU A 318 14.76 16.27 -5.38
CA LEU A 318 14.46 14.86 -5.23
C LEU A 318 13.23 14.49 -6.06
N GLU A 319 13.34 13.37 -6.76
CA GLU A 319 12.21 12.78 -7.46
C GLU A 319 11.41 11.95 -6.46
N TRP A 320 10.20 12.39 -6.16
CA TRP A 320 9.30 11.67 -5.26
C TRP A 320 8.89 10.32 -5.87
N PRO A 321 8.76 9.23 -5.08
CA PRO A 321 8.88 9.10 -3.62
C PRO A 321 10.27 8.68 -3.10
N PHE A 322 11.33 8.77 -3.91
CA PHE A 322 12.62 8.11 -3.66
C PHE A 322 13.51 8.83 -2.63
N GLU A 323 12.90 9.33 -1.56
CA GLU A 323 13.60 9.72 -0.35
C GLU A 323 14.14 8.45 0.34
N GLY A 324 15.42 8.45 0.73
CA GLY A 324 16.07 7.25 1.29
C GLY A 324 15.34 6.66 2.50
N THR A 325 14.70 7.50 3.31
CA THR A 325 13.87 7.07 4.46
C THR A 325 12.61 6.32 4.03
N THR A 326 11.98 6.72 2.92
CA THR A 326 10.77 6.09 2.40
C THR A 326 11.09 4.73 1.78
N VAL A 327 12.18 4.64 1.00
CA VAL A 327 12.67 3.37 0.45
C VAL A 327 13.08 2.41 1.56
N TYR A 328 13.80 2.89 2.58
CA TYR A 328 14.16 2.09 3.75
C TYR A 328 12.94 1.54 4.47
N ARG A 329 11.93 2.39 4.77
CA ARG A 329 10.67 1.95 5.40
C ARG A 329 9.95 0.90 4.58
N LEU A 330 9.92 1.05 3.26
CA LEU A 330 9.33 0.05 2.36
C LEU A 330 10.06 -1.28 2.47
N VAL A 331 11.39 -1.29 2.31
CA VAL A 331 12.21 -2.50 2.36
C VAL A 331 12.07 -3.21 3.71
N VAL A 332 12.18 -2.47 4.82
CA VAL A 332 12.03 -3.04 6.17
C VAL A 332 10.63 -3.59 6.38
N THR A 333 9.58 -2.88 5.95
CA THR A 333 8.20 -3.36 6.11
C THR A 333 7.96 -4.62 5.29
N VAL A 334 8.45 -4.66 4.04
CA VAL A 334 8.30 -5.83 3.16
C VAL A 334 9.09 -7.03 3.70
N ALA A 335 10.30 -6.82 4.19
CA ALA A 335 11.13 -7.89 4.75
C ALA A 335 10.72 -8.32 6.17
N SER A 336 10.02 -7.46 6.93
CA SER A 336 9.66 -7.69 8.33
C SER A 336 9.00 -9.04 8.62
N PRO A 337 8.10 -9.58 7.77
CA PRO A 337 7.45 -10.85 8.06
C PRO A 337 8.40 -12.04 8.09
N PHE A 338 9.54 -11.93 7.40
CA PHE A 338 10.52 -13.00 7.24
C PHE A 338 11.73 -12.84 8.16
N LEU A 339 11.73 -11.84 9.06
CA LEU A 339 12.88 -11.57 9.94
C LEU A 339 13.25 -12.77 10.82
N PHE A 340 12.27 -13.55 11.29
CA PHE A 340 12.54 -14.75 12.08
C PHE A 340 13.30 -15.80 11.28
N ILE A 341 12.87 -16.08 10.04
CA ILE A 341 13.56 -17.00 9.13
C ILE A 341 14.96 -16.47 8.79
N LEU A 342 15.09 -15.17 8.49
CA LEU A 342 16.39 -14.57 8.19
C LEU A 342 17.34 -14.67 9.38
N PHE A 343 16.83 -14.52 10.61
CA PHE A 343 17.61 -14.66 11.83
C PHE A 343 18.05 -16.10 12.07
N GLU A 344 17.18 -17.08 11.82
CA GLU A 344 17.52 -18.50 11.88
C GLU A 344 18.62 -18.87 10.87
N ILE A 345 18.49 -18.43 9.61
CA ILE A 345 19.51 -18.62 8.58
C ILE A 345 20.83 -17.98 9.02
N PHE A 346 20.78 -16.77 9.57
CA PHE A 346 21.97 -16.07 10.06
C PHE A 346 22.65 -16.84 11.20
N ILE A 347 21.89 -17.33 12.19
CA ILE A 347 22.41 -18.18 13.27
C ILE A 347 23.08 -19.42 12.69
N ASN A 348 22.44 -20.12 11.77
CA ASN A 348 22.97 -21.35 11.17
C ASN A 348 24.27 -21.10 10.41
N ILE A 349 24.39 -19.99 9.69
CA ILE A 349 25.63 -19.61 9.01
C ILE A 349 26.73 -19.32 10.04
N VAL A 350 26.43 -18.54 11.08
CA VAL A 350 27.39 -18.17 12.12
C VAL A 350 27.83 -19.40 12.92
N SER A 351 26.91 -20.27 13.34
CA SER A 351 27.24 -21.49 14.08
C SER A 351 28.11 -22.43 13.25
N ASN A 352 27.84 -22.58 11.94
CA ASN A 352 28.67 -23.40 11.06
C ASN A 352 30.07 -22.84 10.87
N LEU A 353 30.24 -21.51 10.93
CA LEU A 353 31.57 -20.87 10.92
C LEU A 353 32.35 -21.07 12.23
N PHE A 354 31.66 -21.22 13.37
CA PHE A 354 32.29 -21.43 14.69
C PHE A 354 32.50 -22.89 15.07
N VAL A 355 31.75 -23.83 14.48
CA VAL A 355 31.88 -25.29 14.70
C VAL A 355 32.93 -25.91 13.77
N SER A 356 33.39 -25.21 12.73
CA SER A 356 34.45 -25.68 11.83
C SER A 356 35.89 -25.31 12.26
N ASN A 357 36.09 -24.86 13.50
CA ASN A 357 37.39 -24.68 14.17
C ASN A 357 37.44 -25.59 15.40
#